data_AF-A0A2V7CZE4-F1
#
_entry.id   AF-A0A2V7CZE4-F1
#
_cell.length_a   1.000
_cell.length_b   1.000
_cell.length_c   1.000
_cell.angle_alpha   90.00
_cell.angle_beta   90.00
_cell.angle_gamma   90.00
#
_symmetry.space_group_name_H-M   'P 1'
#
loop_
_entity.id
_entity.type
_entity.pdbx_description
1 polymer ?
#
loop_
_entity_poly.entity_id
_entity_poly.type
_entity_poly.pdbx_seq_one_letter_code
_entity_poly.pdbx_strand_id
1 'polypeptide(L)' 'MSSDSDAATTATEVMTVYMALDGGLHHTRCNQRLSLHGRRAGLELDFYCLTCTESVTIPFCVVDRIPVADSAC' A
#
# COMPACT_ATOMS: atom_id res chain seq x y z
N MET A 1 -12.53 -39.16 -11.74
CA MET A 1 -12.95 -37.75 -11.61
C MET A 1 -11.96 -37.12 -10.66
N SER A 2 -10.87 -36.59 -11.20
CA SER A 2 -9.82 -35.94 -10.40
C SER A 2 -10.06 -34.44 -10.50
N SER A 3 -10.46 -33.84 -9.37
CA SER A 3 -10.69 -32.40 -9.26
C SER A 3 -9.39 -31.75 -8.80
N ASP A 4 -8.55 -31.34 -9.76
CA ASP A 4 -7.45 -30.43 -9.47
C ASP A 4 -8.04 -29.05 -9.18
N SER A 5 -8.08 -28.69 -7.90
CA SER A 5 -8.41 -27.34 -7.48
C SER A 5 -7.17 -26.48 -7.69
N ASP A 6 -7.12 -25.74 -8.80
CA ASP A 6 -6.20 -24.63 -9.01
C ASP A 6 -6.53 -23.53 -7.99
N ALA A 7 -6.04 -23.71 -6.76
CA ALA A 7 -5.89 -22.61 -5.82
C ALA A 7 -4.76 -21.73 -6.37
N ALA A 8 -5.11 -20.87 -7.32
CA ALA A 8 -4.26 -19.80 -7.79
C ALA A 8 -3.84 -18.99 -6.57
N THR A 9 -2.65 -19.28 -6.06
CA THR A 9 -2.01 -18.50 -5.01
C THR A 9 -1.62 -17.21 -5.70
N THR A 10 -2.53 -16.24 -5.69
CA THR A 10 -2.18 -14.86 -6.00
C THR A 10 -1.02 -14.53 -5.08
N ALA A 11 0.17 -14.35 -5.66
CA ALA A 11 1.28 -13.80 -4.92
C ALA A 11 0.81 -12.44 -4.41
N THR A 12 0.38 -12.39 -3.14
CA THR A 12 0.07 -11.15 -2.48
C THR A 12 1.40 -10.43 -2.40
N GLU A 13 1.66 -9.53 -3.36
CA GLU A 13 2.78 -8.61 -3.27
C GLU A 13 2.67 -7.97 -1.89
N VAL A 14 3.68 -8.22 -1.04
CA VAL A 14 3.73 -7.66 0.30
C VAL A 14 3.99 -6.17 0.12
N MET A 15 2.90 -5.40 -0.02
CA MET A 15 2.96 -3.96 -0.11
C MET A 15 2.90 -3.38 1.29
N THR A 16 3.84 -2.48 1.60
CA THR A 16 3.84 -1.71 2.85
C THR A 16 2.67 -0.74 2.92
N VAL A 17 2.06 -0.42 1.79
CA VAL A 17 0.99 0.57 1.68
C VAL A 17 -0.14 0.13 0.77
N TYR A 18 -1.31 0.72 0.96
CA TYR A 18 -2.45 0.66 0.05
C TYR A 18 -3.16 2.02 0.00
N MET A 19 -3.91 2.27 -1.07
CA MET A 19 -4.78 3.44 -1.18
C MET A 19 -6.15 3.12 -0.59
N ALA A 20 -6.58 3.83 0.45
CA ALA A 20 -7.92 3.67 0.99
C ALA A 20 -8.95 4.46 0.17
N LEU A 21 -10.24 4.15 0.36
CA LEU A 21 -11.34 4.82 -0.32
C LEU A 21 -11.50 6.30 0.06
N ASP A 22 -10.83 6.75 1.14
CA ASP A 22 -10.73 8.17 1.49
C ASP A 22 -9.71 8.93 0.62
N GLY A 23 -9.10 8.27 -0.37
CA GLY A 23 -8.01 8.79 -1.20
C GLY A 23 -6.69 8.96 -0.45
N GLY A 24 -6.61 8.47 0.79
CA GLY A 24 -5.41 8.48 1.60
C GLY A 24 -4.57 7.24 1.38
N LEU A 25 -3.25 7.40 1.54
CA LEU A 25 -2.33 6.28 1.61
C LEU A 25 -2.29 5.75 3.05
N HIS A 26 -2.48 4.44 3.22
CA HIS A 26 -2.51 3.79 4.54
C HIS A 26 -1.39 2.78 4.68
N HIS A 27 -0.93 2.60 5.91
CA HIS A 27 0.09 1.62 6.26
C HIS A 27 -0.56 0.24 6.43
N THR A 28 -0.14 -0.75 5.64
CA THR A 28 -0.73 -2.11 5.67
C THR A 28 -0.66 -2.73 7.07
N ARG A 29 0.43 -2.51 7.80
CA ARG A 29 0.63 -3.08 9.15
C ARG A 29 -0.25 -2.44 10.22
N CYS A 30 -0.41 -1.12 10.19
CA CYS A 30 -1.15 -0.41 11.25
C CYS A 30 -2.62 -0.16 10.88
N ASN A 31 -2.96 -0.30 9.60
CA ASN A 31 -4.25 0.09 9.04
C ASN A 31 -4.61 1.55 9.38
N GLN A 32 -3.60 2.42 9.36
CA GLN A 32 -3.72 3.85 9.66
C GLN A 32 -3.18 4.68 8.51
N ARG A 33 -3.77 5.86 8.33
CA ARG A 33 -3.34 6.81 7.31
C ARG A 33 -1.91 7.28 7.58
N LEU A 34 -1.11 7.30 6.51
CA LEU A 34 0.23 7.85 6.53
C LEU A 34 0.19 9.38 6.38
N SER A 35 1.08 10.05 7.09
CA SER A 35 1.30 11.50 6.94
C SER A 35 2.37 11.75 5.89
N LEU A 36 2.16 12.68 4.96
CA LEU A 36 3.18 13.12 4.01
C LEU A 36 4.16 14.04 4.73
N HIS A 37 5.44 13.68 4.75
CA HIS A 37 6.50 14.44 5.41
C HIS A 37 7.38 15.21 4.43
N GLY A 38 7.52 14.73 3.20
CA GLY A 38 8.41 15.38 2.24
C GLY A 38 8.30 14.85 0.83
N ARG A 39 8.96 15.58 -0.08
CA ARG A 39 9.13 15.20 -1.49
C ARG A 39 10.60 15.36 -1.84
N ARG A 40 11.20 14.36 -2.49
CA ARG A 40 12.61 14.39 -2.90
C ARG A 40 12.70 14.57 -4.40
N ALA A 41 13.17 15.74 -4.84
CA ALA A 41 13.39 16.08 -6.25
C ALA A 41 12.19 15.81 -7.19
N GLY A 42 10.97 15.72 -6.65
CA GLY A 42 9.77 15.32 -7.40
C GLY A 42 9.71 13.84 -7.80
N LEU A 43 10.68 13.02 -7.37
CA LEU A 43 10.80 11.60 -7.73
C LEU A 43 10.33 10.67 -6.63
N GLU A 44 10.41 11.08 -5.37
CA GLU A 44 9.98 10.26 -4.23
C GLU A 44 9.12 11.07 -3.27
N LEU A 45 8.21 10.38 -2.59
CA LEU A 45 7.35 10.88 -1.53
C LEU A 45 7.75 10.18 -0.23
N ASP A 46 8.01 10.96 0.82
CA ASP A 46 8.32 10.43 2.14
C ASP A 46 7.08 10.51 3.03
N PHE A 47 6.70 9.36 3.58
CA PHE A 47 5.56 9.19 4.47
C PHE A 47 6.00 8.68 5.84
N TYR A 48 5.17 8.95 6.85
CA TYR A 48 5.40 8.50 8.21
C TYR A 48 4.13 7.92 8.83
N CYS A 49 4.25 6.76 9.48
CA CYS A 49 3.18 6.18 10.28
C CYS A 49 3.28 6.68 11.71
N LEU A 50 2.33 7.49 12.15
CA LEU A 50 2.30 8.03 13.52
C LEU A 50 2.03 6.97 14.59
N THR A 51 1.54 5.79 14.21
CA THR A 51 1.26 4.69 15.13
C THR A 51 2.51 3.88 15.47
N CYS A 52 3.30 3.49 14.46
CA CYS A 52 4.46 2.62 14.66
C CYS A 52 5.80 3.30 14.39
N THR A 53 5.80 4.60 14.07
CA THR A 53 6.99 5.42 13.81
C THR A 53 7.83 4.99 12.59
N GLU A 54 7.24 4.18 11.70
CA GLU A 54 7.89 3.71 10.48
C GLU A 54 7.87 4.80 9.40
N SER A 55 8.99 4.94 8.69
CA SER A 55 9.11 5.82 7.52
C SER A 55 8.94 5.00 6.25
N VAL A 56 8.14 5.49 5.31
CA VAL A 56 7.87 4.84 4.03
C VAL A 56 8.21 5.81 2.90
N THR A 57 9.16 5.45 2.05
CA THR A 57 9.52 6.24 0.86
C THR A 57 8.93 5.57 -0.38
N ILE A 58 8.21 6.34 -1.21
CA ILE A 58 7.52 5.85 -2.39
C ILE A 58 8.00 6.61 -3.63
N PRO A 59 8.51 5.92 -4.65
CA PRO A 59 8.75 6.53 -5.94
C PRO A 59 7.45 7.07 -6.56
N PHE A 60 7.47 8.31 -7.03
CA PHE A 60 6.31 8.97 -7.62
C PHE A 60 5.75 8.16 -8.81
N CYS A 61 6.61 7.49 -9.58
CA CYS A 61 6.24 6.69 -10.74
C CYS A 61 5.45 5.41 -10.41
N VAL A 62 5.35 5.01 -9.13
CA VAL A 62 4.58 3.81 -8.74
C VAL A 62 3.27 4.14 -8.02
N VAL A 63 2.97 5.42 -7.77
CA VAL A 63 1.77 5.84 -7.02
C VAL A 63 0.49 5.31 -7.66
N ASP A 64 0.38 5.39 -8.98
CA ASP A 64 -0.80 4.91 -9.74
C ASP A 64 -0.94 3.38 -9.76
N ARG A 65 0.08 2.65 -9.29
CA ARG A 65 0.08 1.18 -9.19
C ARG A 65 -0.18 0.68 -7.77
N ILE A 66 -0.28 1.58 -6.80
CA ILE A 66 -0.57 1.21 -5.41
C ILE A 66 -1.99 0.61 -5.39
N PRO A 67 -2.18 -0.59 -4.81
CA PRO A 67 -3.48 -1.23 -4.76
C PRO A 67 -4.44 -0.36 -3.97
N VAL A 68 -5.63 -0.16 -4.53
CA VAL A 68 -6.75 0.39 -3.78
C VAL A 68 -7.30 -0.74 -2.92
N ALA A 69 -7.51 -0.49 -1.63
CA ALA A 69 -8.24 -1.43 -0.80
C ALA A 69 -9.63 -1.61 -1.43
N ASP A 70 -9.91 -2.82 -1.92
CA ASP A 70 -11.29 -3.19 -2.21
C ASP A 70 -12.06 -3.01 -0.91
N SER A 71 -13.13 -2.22 -0.96
CA SER A 71 -14.19 -2.35 0.04
C SER A 71 -14.54 -3.82 0.08
N ALA A 72 -14.09 -4.54 1.10
CA ALA A 72 -14.45 -5.92 1.31
C ALA A 72 -15.98 -6.00 1.26
N CYS A 73 -16.50 -6.59 0.19
CA CYS A 73 -17.81 -7.20 0.16
C CYS A 73 -17.78 -8.48 0.99
#